data_AF-A0A535HG36-F1
#
_entry.id   AF-A0A535HG36-F1
#
_cell.length_a   1.000
_cell.length_b   1.000
_cell.length_c   1.000
_cell.angle_alpha   90.00
_cell.angle_beta   90.00
_cell.angle_gamma   90.00
#
_symmetry.space_group_name_H-M   'P 1'
#
loop_
_entity.id
_entity.type
_entity.pdbx_description
1 polymer ?
#
loop_
_entity_poly.entity_id
_entity_poly.type
_entity_poly.pdbx_seq_one_letter_code
_entity_poly.pdbx_strand_id
1 'polypeptide(L)'
;LGTNVVLDFGLWSRDERSALRQAAADVGASVVMCYFELDPDEQRSRLDQRLAEAPHETWPISDKELAEFAVKFDIPTAAELDGSEPVGQPPDGFANWGEWSRHRWPPSVH
;
A
#
# COMPACT_ATOMS: atom_id res chain seq x y z
N LEU A 1 -20.21 5.43 -12.69
CA LEU A 1 -19.78 6.75 -12.18
C LEU A 1 -18.35 6.98 -12.66
N GLY A 2 -18.06 8.12 -13.28
CA GLY A 2 -16.71 8.50 -13.75
C GLY A 2 -15.92 9.27 -12.70
N THR A 3 -15.94 8.79 -11.46
CA THR A 3 -15.32 9.46 -10.31
C THR A 3 -13.94 8.88 -10.05
N ASN A 4 -12.94 9.75 -9.92
CA ASN A 4 -11.60 9.33 -9.49
C ASN A 4 -11.58 9.13 -7.98
N VAL A 5 -10.90 8.09 -7.52
CA VAL A 5 -10.72 7.78 -6.09
C VAL A 5 -9.25 7.75 -5.74
N VAL A 6 -8.92 8.17 -4.52
CA VAL A 6 -7.58 8.00 -3.94
C VAL A 6 -7.68 6.91 -2.89
N LEU A 7 -6.90 5.85 -3.06
CA LEU A 7 -6.78 4.79 -2.07
C LEU A 7 -5.60 5.14 -1.15
N ASP A 8 -5.88 5.88 -0.09
CA ASP A 8 -4.92 6.14 0.98
C ASP A 8 -4.98 5.00 2.00
N PHE A 9 -4.44 3.86 1.58
CA PHE A 9 -4.39 2.62 2.33
C PHE A 9 -2.95 2.09 2.30
N GLY A 10 -2.52 1.42 3.35
CA GLY A 10 -1.18 0.83 3.40
C GLY A 10 -1.07 -0.30 2.38
N LEU A 11 -0.49 -0.02 1.21
CA LEU A 11 -0.13 -1.02 0.18
C LEU A 11 1.33 -1.44 0.36
N TRP A 12 1.57 -2.27 1.37
CA TRP A 12 2.89 -2.64 1.82
C TRP A 12 3.53 -3.69 0.93
N SER A 13 2.75 -4.65 0.41
CA SER A 13 3.28 -5.69 -0.46
C SER A 13 2.96 -5.46 -1.93
N ARG A 14 3.77 -6.08 -2.79
CA ARG A 14 3.48 -6.14 -4.23
C ARG A 14 2.12 -6.78 -4.52
N ASP A 15 1.76 -7.84 -3.79
CA ASP A 15 0.47 -8.52 -3.98
C ASP A 15 -0.72 -7.60 -3.67
N GLU A 16 -0.63 -6.74 -2.65
CA GLU A 16 -1.68 -5.76 -2.35
C GLU A 16 -1.86 -4.76 -3.50
N ARG A 17 -0.75 -4.28 -4.07
CA ARG A 17 -0.79 -3.38 -5.23
C ARG A 17 -1.33 -4.08 -6.47
N SER A 18 -0.87 -5.30 -6.76
CA SER A 18 -1.35 -6.10 -7.88
C SER A 18 -2.84 -6.38 -7.78
N ALA A 19 -3.34 -6.76 -6.60
CA ALA A 19 -4.76 -7.00 -6.39
C ALA A 19 -5.62 -5.78 -6.69
N LEU A 20 -5.21 -4.58 -6.27
CA LEU A 20 -5.94 -3.35 -6.56
C LEU A 20 -5.80 -2.90 -8.01
N ARG A 21 -4.65 -3.13 -8.64
CA ARG A 21 -4.48 -2.92 -10.09
C ARG A 21 -5.40 -3.85 -10.89
N GLN A 22 -5.56 -5.11 -10.47
CA GLN A 22 -6.53 -6.02 -11.08
C GLN A 22 -7.96 -5.54 -10.88
N ALA A 23 -8.33 -5.14 -9.66
CA ALA A 23 -9.66 -4.65 -9.36
C ALA A 23 -10.03 -3.41 -10.18
N ALA A 24 -9.08 -2.50 -10.43
CA ALA A 24 -9.26 -1.37 -11.32
C ALA A 24 -9.46 -1.81 -12.78
N ALA A 25 -8.63 -2.75 -13.27
CA ALA A 25 -8.75 -3.28 -14.62
C ALA A 25 -10.10 -3.98 -14.86
N ASP A 26 -10.61 -4.74 -13.88
CA ASP A 26 -11.89 -5.44 -13.95
C ASP A 26 -13.08 -4.49 -14.14
N VAL A 27 -12.96 -3.24 -13.69
CA VAL A 27 -13.97 -2.19 -13.88
C VAL A 27 -13.62 -1.18 -14.99
N GLY A 28 -12.55 -1.42 -15.74
CA GLY A 28 -12.09 -0.55 -16.83
C GLY A 28 -11.49 0.79 -16.36
N ALA A 29 -10.99 0.87 -15.13
CA ALA A 29 -10.35 2.06 -14.59
C ALA A 29 -8.82 2.02 -14.80
N SER A 30 -8.24 3.21 -15.02
CA SER A 30 -6.78 3.40 -15.01
C SER A 30 -6.25 3.57 -13.58
N VAL A 31 -5.02 3.13 -13.33
CA VAL A 31 -4.32 3.31 -12.05
C VAL A 31 -3.16 4.27 -12.23
N VAL A 32 -3.02 5.19 -11.27
CA VAL A 32 -1.81 5.99 -11.08
C VAL A 32 -1.23 5.59 -9.73
N MET A 33 0.01 5.09 -9.72
CA MET A 33 0.70 4.70 -8.49
C MET A 33 1.59 5.85 -8.02
N CYS A 34 1.35 6.33 -6.81
CA CYS A 34 2.16 7.35 -6.17
C CYS A 34 3.02 6.72 -5.08
N TYR A 35 4.33 6.70 -5.26
CA TYR A 35 5.29 6.28 -4.24
C TYR A 35 6.13 7.47 -3.80
N PHE A 36 6.30 7.62 -2.49
CA PHE A 36 7.10 8.67 -1.89
C PHE A 36 8.28 8.01 -1.19
N GLU A 37 9.41 7.97 -1.87
CA GLU A 37 10.67 7.60 -1.25
C GLU A 37 11.01 8.64 -0.17
N LEU A 38 11.36 8.16 1.01
CA LEU A 38 11.70 9.01 2.14
C LEU A 38 12.92 8.42 2.82
N ASP A 39 13.93 9.27 3.02
CA ASP A 39 15.11 8.92 3.79
C ASP A 39 14.72 8.53 5.23
N PRO A 40 15.31 7.47 5.83
CA PRO A 40 14.97 7.04 7.19
C PRO A 40 15.15 8.12 8.26
N ASP A 41 16.18 8.97 8.16
CA ASP A 41 16.44 10.03 9.13
C ASP A 41 15.39 11.14 9.01
N GLU A 42 15.01 11.47 7.77
CA GLU A 42 13.90 12.40 7.51
C GLU A 42 12.56 11.83 8.00
N GLN A 43 12.30 10.53 7.79
CA GLN A 43 11.11 9.86 8.32
C GLN A 43 11.04 9.96 9.84
N ARG A 44 12.16 9.74 10.53
CA ARG A 44 12.27 9.86 11.98
C ARG A 44 12.02 11.29 12.45
N SER A 45 12.68 12.27 11.85
CA SER A 45 12.48 13.69 12.16
C SER A 45 11.02 14.11 12.05
N ARG A 46 10.32 13.71 10.97
CA ARG A 46 8.90 14.03 10.78
C ARG A 46 7.96 13.33 11.76
N LEU A 47 8.33 12.16 12.27
CA LEU A 47 7.54 11.47 13.29
C LEU A 47 7.71 12.13 14.65
N ASP A 48 8.94 12.50 15.01
CA ASP A 48 9.23 13.22 16.25
C ASP A 48 8.54 14.58 16.27
N GLN A 49 8.56 15.31 15.15
CA GLN A 49 7.84 16.58 15.01
C GLN A 49 6.33 16.40 15.24
N ARG A 50 5.69 15.43 14.56
CA ARG A 50 4.25 15.16 14.71
C ARG A 50 3.88 14.79 16.14
N LEU A 51 4.70 13.96 16.79
CA LEU A 51 4.48 13.56 18.17
C LEU A 51 4.63 14.73 19.14
N ALA A 52 5.58 15.64 18.90
CA ALA A 52 5.76 16.85 19.71
C ALA A 52 4.60 17.85 19.53
N GLU A 53 4.10 18.01 18.30
CA GLU A 53 3.02 18.95 17.97
C GLU A 53 1.65 18.47 18.44
N ALA A 54 1.33 17.19 18.28
CA ALA A 54 0.01 16.62 18.57
C ALA A 54 0.10 15.23 19.26
N PRO A 55 0.63 15.14 20.49
CA PRO A 55 0.90 13.85 21.15
C PRO A 55 -0.36 13.03 21.47
N HIS A 56 -1.52 13.66 21.53
CA HIS A 56 -2.81 13.02 21.80
C HIS A 56 -3.52 12.53 20.53
N GLU A 57 -3.03 12.91 19.35
CA GLU A 57 -3.56 12.49 18.04
C GLU A 57 -2.53 11.66 17.25
N THR A 58 -1.29 11.58 17.74
CA THR A 58 -0.18 10.89 17.08
C THR A 58 0.22 9.65 17.85
N TRP A 59 0.26 8.51 17.17
CA TRP A 59 0.79 7.28 17.74
C TRP A 59 2.32 7.32 17.80
N PRO A 60 2.96 7.07 18.97
CA PRO A 60 4.41 7.02 19.07
C PRO A 60 4.95 5.76 18.37
N ILE A 61 5.98 5.93 17.53
CA ILE A 61 6.62 4.83 16.80
C ILE A 61 8.10 4.81 17.16
N SER A 62 8.58 3.70 17.74
CA SER A 62 9.99 3.50 18.08
C SER A 62 10.87 3.26 16.84
N ASP A 63 12.18 3.44 16.99
CA ASP A 63 13.14 3.14 15.91
C ASP A 63 13.13 1.65 15.55
N LYS A 64 12.91 0.78 16.55
CA LYS A 64 12.77 -0.66 16.34
C LYS A 64 11.56 -0.96 15.46
N GLU A 65 10.41 -0.35 15.74
CA GLU A 65 9.21 -0.51 14.92
C GLU A 65 9.43 0.01 13.50
N LEU A 66 10.07 1.17 13.32
CA LEU A 66 10.41 1.66 11.98
C LEU A 66 11.29 0.69 11.21
N ALA A 67 12.33 0.15 11.84
CA ALA A 67 13.21 -0.83 11.20
C ALA A 67 12.43 -2.10 10.81
N GLU A 68 11.55 -2.59 11.69
CA GLU A 68 10.68 -3.73 11.39
C GLU A 68 9.70 -3.44 10.25
N PHE A 69 9.22 -2.20 10.15
CA PHE A 69 8.30 -1.78 9.09
C PHE A 69 9.01 -1.66 7.74
N ALA A 70 10.21 -1.08 7.72
CA ALA A 70 11.02 -0.94 6.51
C ALA A 70 11.33 -2.30 5.86
N VAL A 71 11.58 -3.33 6.66
CA VAL A 71 11.85 -4.70 6.16
C VAL A 71 10.60 -5.36 5.56
N LYS A 72 9.40 -4.97 6.01
CA LYS A 72 8.12 -5.55 5.54
C LYS A 72 7.58 -4.86 4.29
N PHE A 73 8.11 -3.69 3.93
CA PHE A 73 7.61 -2.90 2.81
C PHE A 73 8.33 -3.28 1.51
N ASP A 74 7.55 -3.73 0.52
CA ASP A 74 8.06 -3.97 -0.83
C ASP A 74 8.08 -2.65 -1.61
N ILE A 75 9.27 -2.09 -1.85
CA ILE A 75 9.43 -0.90 -2.68
C ILE A 75 8.91 -1.20 -4.10
N PRO A 76 7.98 -0.38 -4.65
CA PRO A 76 7.45 -0.62 -5.98
C PRO A 76 8.55 -0.49 -7.05
N THR A 77 8.49 -1.36 -8.05
CA THR A 77 9.42 -1.26 -9.20
C THR A 77 9.10 -0.03 -10.05
N ALA A 78 10.05 0.44 -10.84
CA ALA A 78 9.78 1.51 -11.81
C ALA A 78 8.63 1.15 -12.79
N ALA A 79 8.51 -0.14 -13.15
CA ALA A 79 7.46 -0.63 -14.03
C ALA A 79 6.08 -0.73 -13.34
N GLU A 80 6.04 -0.92 -12.01
CA GLU A 80 4.80 -0.76 -11.24
C GLU A 80 4.34 0.70 -11.23
N LEU A 81 5.29 1.64 -11.11
CA LEU A 81 5.01 3.07 -11.03
C LEU A 81 4.55 3.67 -12.37
N ASP A 82 5.20 3.31 -13.47
CA ASP A 82 4.80 3.78 -14.81
C ASP A 82 3.63 2.98 -15.43
N GLY A 83 3.22 1.91 -14.75
CA GLY A 83 2.09 1.06 -15.14
C GLY A 83 2.39 0.07 -16.26
N SER A 84 3.64 -0.04 -16.73
CA SER A 84 4.05 -0.96 -17.79
C SER A 84 4.12 -2.42 -17.34
N GLU A 85 4.27 -2.67 -16.04
CA GLU A 85 4.34 -4.02 -15.52
C GLU A 85 2.97 -4.72 -15.57
N PRO A 86 2.86 -5.95 -16.12
CA PRO A 86 1.63 -6.72 -16.02
C PRO A 86 1.36 -7.17 -14.57
N VAL A 87 0.09 -7.19 -14.16
CA VAL A 87 -0.34 -7.51 -12.78
C VAL A 87 0.04 -8.93 -12.33
N GLY A 88 0.26 -9.86 -13.27
CA GLY A 88 0.64 -11.23 -12.96
C GLY A 88 -0.49 -12.08 -12.37
N GLN A 89 -0.13 -13.28 -11.91
CA GLN A 89 -1.05 -14.20 -11.22
C GLN A 89 -1.01 -13.95 -9.70
N PRO A 90 -2.11 -14.23 -8.98
CA PRO A 90 -2.10 -14.18 -7.52
C PRO A 90 -1.13 -15.23 -6.94
N PRO A 91 -0.77 -15.11 -5.66
CA PRO A 91 0.02 -16.13 -4.96
C PRO A 91 -0.59 -17.53 -5.02
N ASP A 92 0.25 -18.54 -4.86
CA ASP A 92 -0.17 -19.95 -4.82
C ASP A 92 -1.30 -20.17 -3.80
N GLY A 93 -2.29 -20.98 -4.19
CA GLY A 93 -3.46 -21.27 -3.37
C GLY A 93 -4.67 -20.36 -3.63
N PHE A 94 -4.55 -19.36 -4.50
CA PHE A 94 -5.66 -18.50 -4.93
C PHE A 94 -5.91 -18.62 -6.44
N ALA A 95 -7.17 -18.77 -6.85
CA ALA A 95 -7.52 -18.91 -8.26
C ALA A 95 -7.53 -17.56 -9.02
N ASN A 96 -7.72 -16.44 -8.31
CA ASN A 96 -7.69 -15.10 -8.87
C ASN A 96 -7.44 -14.05 -7.77
N TRP A 97 -7.10 -12.82 -8.19
CA TRP A 97 -6.89 -11.70 -7.28
C TRP A 97 -8.11 -11.36 -6.42
N GLY A 98 -9.33 -11.56 -6.92
CA GLY A 98 -10.55 -11.33 -6.13
C GLY A 98 -10.70 -12.30 -4.96
N GLU A 99 -10.27 -13.55 -5.10
CA GLU A 99 -10.19 -14.52 -4.00
C GLU A 99 -9.12 -14.11 -2.98
N TRP A 100 -7.92 -13.78 -3.46
CA TRP A 100 -6.83 -13.29 -2.61
C TRP A 100 -7.23 -12.02 -1.84
N SER A 101 -7.89 -11.05 -2.49
CA SER A 101 -8.36 -9.82 -1.84
C SER A 101 -9.35 -10.09 -0.73
N ARG A 102 -10.29 -11.03 -0.90
CA ARG A 102 -11.25 -11.38 0.16
C ARG A 102 -10.59 -12.10 1.33
N HIS A 103 -9.50 -12.82 1.07
CA HIS A 103 -8.70 -13.42 2.13
C HIS A 103 -7.88 -12.36 2.88
N ARG A 104 -7.21 -11.46 2.15
CA ARG A 104 -6.35 -10.42 2.70
C ARG A 104 -7.12 -9.31 3.42
N TRP A 105 -8.27 -8.94 2.87
CA TRP A 105 -9.19 -7.91 3.34
C TRP A 105 -10.61 -8.48 3.39
N PRO A 106 -10.91 -9.31 4.40
CA PRO A 106 -12.24 -9.88 4.54
C PRO A 106 -13.25 -8.75 4.68
N PRO A 107 -14.36 -8.78 3.91
CA PRO A 107 -15.41 -7.79 4.07
C PRO A 107 -15.92 -7.85 5.50
N SER A 108 -16.11 -6.68 6.11
CA SER A 108 -16.77 -6.59 7.41
C SER A 108 -18.17 -7.17 7.26
N VAL A 109 -18.42 -8.35 7.84
CA VAL A 109 -19.77 -8.89 7.92
C VAL A 109 -20.53 -7.98 8.88
N HIS A 110 -21.52 -7.26 8.37
CA HIS A 110 -22.52 -6.54 9.16
C HIS A 110 -23.89 -7.12 8.87
#